data_AF-A0A2X5PBQ9-F1
#
_entry.id   AF-A0A2X5PBQ9-F1
#
_cell.length_a   1.000
_cell.length_b   1.000
_cell.length_c   1.000
_cell.angle_alpha   90.00
_cell.angle_beta   90.00
_cell.angle_gamma   90.00
#
_symmetry.space_group_name_H-M   'P 1'
#
loop_
_entity.id
_entity.type
_entity.pdbx_description
1 polymer ?
#
loop_
_entity_poly.entity_id
_entity_poly.type
_entity_poly.pdbx_seq_one_letter_code
_entity_poly.pdbx_strand_id
1 'polypeptide(L)' 'MSFVVIIPARYASTRLPGKPLVDINGLPMVVHVLNKALASGQTV' A
#
# COMPACT_ATOMS: atom_id res chain seq x y z
N MET A 1 12.57 16.04 10.15
CA MET A 1 11.40 16.64 9.48
C MET A 1 10.29 15.61 9.49
N SER A 2 9.09 15.96 9.94
CA SER A 2 7.93 15.05 9.94
C SER A 2 7.10 15.29 8.67
N PHE A 3 6.60 14.23 8.06
CA PHE A 3 5.73 14.28 6.89
C PHE A 3 4.69 13.16 6.95
N VAL A 4 3.59 13.34 6.23
CA VAL A 4 2.48 12.38 6.18
C VAL A 4 2.42 11.76 4.79
N VAL A 5 2.41 10.43 4.72
CA VAL A 5 2.13 9.68 3.49
C VAL A 5 0.66 9.31 3.43
N ILE A 6 0.03 9.56 2.28
CA ILE A 6 -1.34 9.15 1.96
C ILE A 6 -1.26 8.11 0.84
N ILE A 7 -1.80 6.90 1.06
CA ILE A 7 -1.82 5.82 0.08
C ILE A 7 -3.26 5.63 -0.43
N PRO A 8 -3.59 6.07 -1.65
CA PRO A 8 -4.93 5.88 -2.21
C PRO A 8 -5.14 4.43 -2.68
N ALA A 9 -6.03 3.70 -2.01
CA ALA A 9 -6.33 2.29 -2.27
C ALA A 9 -7.70 2.09 -2.95
N ARG A 10 -7.83 2.49 -4.22
CA ARG A 10 -9.07 2.23 -4.98
C ARG A 10 -9.24 0.73 -5.27
N TYR A 11 -10.37 0.17 -4.84
CA TYR A 11 -10.72 -1.23 -5.06
C TYR A 11 -11.08 -1.54 -6.53
N ALA A 12 -11.92 -0.70 -7.15
CA ALA A 12 -12.42 -0.93 -8.51
C ALA A 12 -11.31 -0.79 -9.56
N SER A 13 -11.03 -1.88 -10.28
CA SER A 13 -10.06 -1.98 -11.36
C SER A 13 -10.51 -3.10 -12.30
N THR A 14 -10.52 -2.84 -13.61
CA THR A 14 -10.98 -3.82 -14.62
C THR A 14 -9.88 -4.78 -15.05
N ARG A 15 -8.62 -4.32 -15.10
CA ARG A 15 -7.46 -5.16 -15.48
C ARG A 15 -6.94 -6.03 -14.35
N LEU A 16 -7.05 -5.54 -13.11
CA LEU A 16 -6.62 -6.26 -11.91
C LEU A 16 -7.65 -6.03 -10.81
N PRO A 17 -8.74 -6.83 -10.79
CA PRO A 17 -9.82 -6.68 -9.81
C PRO A 17 -9.33 -6.78 -8.38
N GLY A 18 -9.83 -5.92 -7.50
CA GLY A 18 -9.47 -5.94 -6.07
C GLY A 18 -8.01 -5.61 -5.79
N LYS A 19 -7.32 -4.92 -6.71
CA LYS A 19 -5.86 -4.68 -6.68
C LYS A 19 -5.25 -4.41 -5.28
N PRO A 20 -5.82 -3.59 -4.37
CA PRO A 20 -5.15 -3.30 -3.10
C PRO A 20 -5.09 -4.51 -2.15
N LEU A 21 -6.01 -5.46 -2.32
CA LEU A 21 -6.15 -6.66 -1.48
C LEU A 21 -5.60 -7.92 -2.16
N VAL A 22 -5.07 -7.82 -3.38
CA VAL A 22 -4.42 -8.95 -4.05
C VAL A 22 -3.25 -9.41 -3.20
N ASP A 23 -3.20 -10.73 -2.93
CA ASP A 23 -2.10 -11.35 -2.20
C ASP A 23 -0.82 -11.32 -3.06
N ILE A 24 0.27 -10.84 -2.46
CA ILE A 24 1.61 -10.90 -3.01
C ILE A 24 2.49 -11.46 -1.89
N ASN A 25 2.98 -12.70 -2.06
CA ASN A 25 3.84 -13.38 -1.10
C ASN A 25 3.27 -13.42 0.34
N GLY A 26 1.97 -13.70 0.49
CA GLY A 26 1.30 -13.85 1.79
C GLY A 26 0.91 -12.53 2.45
N LEU A 27 1.06 -11.40 1.75
CA LEU A 27 0.63 -10.08 2.21
C LEU A 27 -0.17 -9.36 1.12
N PRO A 28 -1.24 -8.62 1.48
CA PRO A 28 -1.97 -7.79 0.53
C PRO A 28 -1.06 -6.72 -0.10
N MET A 29 -1.27 -6.41 -1.39
CA MET A 29 -0.54 -5.38 -2.14
C MET A 29 -0.37 -4.08 -1.35
N VAL A 30 -1.44 -3.59 -0.70
CA VAL A 30 -1.39 -2.32 0.06
C VAL A 30 -0.44 -2.38 1.26
N VAL A 31 -0.25 -3.55 1.88
CA VAL A 31 0.68 -3.74 3.00
C VAL A 31 2.12 -3.60 2.53
N HIS A 32 2.45 -4.05 1.32
CA HIS A 32 3.76 -3.81 0.73
C HIS A 32 4.05 -2.32 0.56
N VAL A 33 3.06 -1.53 0.12
CA VAL A 33 3.20 -0.07 -0.03
C VAL A 33 3.34 0.61 1.34
N LEU A 34 2.59 0.16 2.35
CA LEU A 34 2.74 0.63 3.73
C LEU A 34 4.17 0.40 4.26
N ASN A 35 4.70 -0.81 4.08
CA ASN A 35 6.06 -1.13 4.52
C ASN A 35 7.13 -0.25 3.83
N LYS A 36 6.93 0.07 2.54
CA LYS A 36 7.80 1.02 1.82
C LYS A 36 7.65 2.46 2.33
N ALA A 37 6.44 2.91 2.66
CA ALA A 37 6.22 4.22 3.25
C ALA A 37 6.92 4.36 4.61
N LEU A 38 6.82 3.35 5.48
CA LEU A 38 7.54 3.33 6.75
C LEU A 38 9.07 3.34 6.56
N ALA A 39 9.58 2.56 5.61
CA ALA A 39 11.01 2.54 5.29
C ALA A 39 11.55 3.87 4.74
N SER A 40 10.69 4.77 4.27
CA SER A 40 11.10 6.11 3.80
C SER A 40 11.46 7.10 4.90
N GLY A 41 11.43 6.66 6.18
CA GLY A 41 11.76 7.49 7.34
C GLY A 41 10.55 8.11 8.02
N GLN A 42 9.33 7.72 7.63
CA GLN A 42 8.13 8.07 8.39
C GLN A 42 7.99 7.09 9.58
N THR A 43 7.91 7.64 10.79
CA THR A 43 7.56 6.88 12.00
C THR A 43 6.05 6.94 12.19
N VAL A 44 5.44 5.82 12.57
CA VAL A 44 3.99 5.70 12.84
C VAL A 44 3.59 6.47 14.09
#